data_AF-R5FNA5-F1
#
_entry.id   AF-R5FNA5-F1
#
_cell.length_a   1.000
_cell.length_b   1.000
_cell.length_c   1.000
_cell.angle_alpha   90.00
_cell.angle_beta   90.00
_cell.angle_gamma   90.00
#
_symmetry.space_group_name_H-M   'P 1'
#
loop_
_entity.id
_entity.type
_entity.pdbx_description
1 polymer ?
#
loop_
_entity_poly.entity_id
_entity_poly.type
_entity_poly.pdbx_seq_one_letter_code
_entity_poly.pdbx_strand_id
1 'polypeptide(L)'
;MRFLSLSSLRWLPAVSIATLTITALTTTGCRFAPKDDPGDTVAASEFTPVDTSSAAYKARHKKILAAGKDSTDIFYIGEGSNRRTLRLISYPSKKDTIEMKRKRHIDVYGRTDAGHIVKVIWEVTAQGDTVVTQLMELNPKK
;
A
#
# COMPACT_ATOMS: atom_id res chain seq x y z
N MET A 1 30.65 58.46 -36.70
CA MET A 1 31.17 58.70 -35.33
C MET A 1 30.04 58.49 -34.34
N ARG A 2 30.25 57.59 -33.35
CA ARG A 2 29.53 57.41 -32.06
C ARG A 2 28.02 57.08 -32.14
N PHE A 3 27.58 55.82 -32.02
CA PHE A 3 27.54 54.96 -30.81
C PHE A 3 27.13 55.68 -29.53
N LEU A 4 25.89 55.43 -29.09
CA LEU A 4 25.46 55.23 -27.71
C LEU A 4 24.03 54.64 -27.72
N SER A 5 23.97 53.31 -27.89
CA SER A 5 22.77 52.51 -27.64
C SER A 5 22.60 52.36 -26.13
N LEU A 6 21.54 52.97 -25.56
CA LEU A 6 21.17 52.80 -24.15
C LEU A 6 20.59 51.39 -23.91
N SER A 7 21.48 50.41 -23.83
CA SER A 7 21.23 49.11 -23.23
C SER A 7 21.31 49.23 -21.71
N SER A 8 20.31 49.83 -21.05
CA SER A 8 20.27 49.89 -19.58
C SER A 8 18.88 50.21 -19.03
N LEU A 9 17.88 49.38 -19.33
CA LEU A 9 16.65 49.33 -18.53
C LEU A 9 15.96 47.97 -18.67
N ARG A 10 16.70 46.90 -18.33
CA ARG A 10 16.15 45.56 -18.16
C ARG A 10 16.44 45.11 -16.73
N TRP A 11 15.65 45.55 -15.76
CA TRP A 11 15.41 44.77 -14.54
C TRP A 11 14.30 45.38 -13.67
N LEU A 12 13.44 44.46 -13.18
CA LEU A 12 12.43 44.57 -12.11
C LEU A 12 11.09 45.21 -12.55
N PRO A 13 9.94 44.52 -12.46
CA PRO A 13 9.55 43.69 -11.30
C PRO A 13 8.82 42.38 -11.70
N ALA A 14 9.53 41.26 -11.82
CA ALA A 14 8.91 39.94 -11.96
C ALA A 14 9.19 39.01 -10.76
N VAL A 15 9.85 39.52 -9.72
CA VAL A 15 10.30 38.72 -8.56
C VAL A 15 9.34 38.82 -7.36
N SER A 16 8.39 39.76 -7.35
CA SER A 16 7.56 40.02 -6.16
C SER A 16 6.25 39.23 -6.07
N ILE A 17 5.84 38.51 -7.13
CA ILE A 17 4.56 37.77 -7.11
C ILE A 17 4.76 36.28 -6.78
N ALA A 18 5.96 35.73 -7.00
CA ALA A 18 6.23 34.30 -6.82
C ALA A 18 6.56 33.87 -5.37
N THR A 19 6.81 34.82 -4.46
CA THR A 19 7.13 34.50 -3.06
C THR A 19 5.91 34.37 -2.15
N LEU A 20 4.71 34.79 -2.61
CA LEU A 20 3.50 34.81 -1.77
C LEU A 20 2.63 33.55 -1.90
N THR A 21 2.91 32.68 -2.87
CA THR A 21 2.12 31.45 -3.11
C THR A 21 2.68 30.20 -2.43
N ILE A 22 3.89 30.23 -1.87
CA ILE A 22 4.57 29.03 -1.34
C ILE A 22 4.23 28.74 0.14
N THR A 23 3.71 29.70 0.89
CA THR A 23 3.44 29.54 2.35
C THR A 23 2.10 28.91 2.71
N ALA A 24 1.23 28.61 1.74
CA ALA A 24 -0.10 28.05 2.04
C ALA A 24 -0.15 26.51 2.18
N LEU A 25 0.97 25.80 1.98
CA LEU A 25 1.02 24.32 2.01
C LEU A 25 1.58 23.72 3.31
N THR A 26 1.81 24.50 4.36
CA THR A 26 2.26 23.94 5.64
C THR A 26 1.09 23.55 6.53
N THR A 27 0.89 22.24 6.63
CA THR A 27 0.43 21.51 7.82
C THR A 27 -1.05 21.58 8.22
N THR A 28 -1.94 21.00 7.42
CA THR A 28 -3.11 20.29 7.99
C THR A 28 -2.67 18.87 8.37
N GLY A 29 -1.72 18.75 9.30
CA GLY A 29 -1.45 17.48 9.99
C GLY A 29 -2.50 17.28 11.07
N CYS A 30 -2.98 16.05 11.27
CA CYS A 30 -3.94 15.72 12.32
C CYS A 30 -3.44 16.26 13.67
N ARG A 31 -4.05 17.33 14.19
CA ARG A 31 -3.86 17.69 15.60
C ARG A 31 -4.46 16.56 16.43
N PHE A 32 -3.61 15.86 17.16
CA PHE A 32 -4.05 14.88 18.14
C PHE A 32 -4.97 15.60 19.14
N ALA A 33 -6.13 15.02 19.43
CA ALA A 33 -7.04 15.58 20.43
C ALA A 33 -6.28 15.73 21.76
N PRO A 34 -6.46 16.85 22.50
CA PRO A 34 -5.91 17.00 23.83
C PRO A 34 -6.26 15.79 24.71
N LYS A 35 -5.32 15.36 25.55
CA LYS A 35 -5.60 14.28 26.51
C LYS A 35 -6.63 14.78 27.53
N ASP A 36 -7.77 14.11 27.62
CA ASP A 36 -8.78 14.38 28.64
C ASP A 36 -8.32 13.83 29.99
N ASP A 37 -8.25 14.71 31.00
CA ASP A 37 -8.05 14.35 32.41
C ASP A 37 -9.29 14.79 33.19
N PRO A 38 -10.23 13.87 33.44
CA PRO A 38 -11.55 14.19 33.99
C PRO A 38 -11.54 14.42 35.51
N GLY A 39 -10.38 14.35 36.18
CA GLY A 39 -10.27 14.58 37.62
C GLY A 39 -11.16 13.62 38.43
N ASP A 40 -12.22 14.15 39.04
CA ASP A 40 -13.20 13.39 39.84
C ASP A 40 -14.39 12.85 39.02
N THR A 41 -14.37 13.07 37.70
CA THR A 41 -15.35 12.48 36.79
C THR A 41 -14.76 11.26 36.09
N VAL A 42 -15.61 10.27 35.81
CA VAL A 42 -15.19 9.07 35.08
C VAL A 42 -14.86 9.43 33.63
N ALA A 43 -13.74 8.91 33.13
CA ALA A 43 -13.26 9.21 31.79
C ALA A 43 -14.30 8.79 30.74
N ALA A 44 -14.55 9.67 29.75
CA ALA A 44 -15.47 9.38 28.66
C ALA A 44 -15.07 8.10 27.88
N SER A 45 -13.79 7.73 27.90
CA SER A 45 -13.28 6.48 27.30
C SER A 45 -13.86 5.21 27.95
N GLU A 46 -14.23 5.22 29.24
CA GLU A 46 -14.81 4.06 29.92
C GLU A 46 -16.21 3.71 29.42
N PHE A 47 -16.93 4.71 28.91
CA PHE A 47 -18.28 4.53 28.36
C PHE A 47 -18.28 4.23 26.86
N THR A 48 -17.11 4.29 26.20
CA THR A 48 -17.04 3.93 24.78
C THR A 48 -17.25 2.43 24.62
N PRO A 49 -18.16 1.99 23.72
CA PRO A 49 -18.28 0.57 23.42
C PRO A 49 -16.94 0.07 22.88
N VAL A 50 -16.51 -1.11 23.34
CA VAL A 50 -15.25 -1.72 22.91
C VAL A 50 -15.18 -1.70 21.38
N ASP A 51 -14.17 -0.99 20.85
CA ASP A 51 -13.96 -0.91 19.42
C ASP A 51 -13.46 -2.26 18.88
N THR A 52 -14.43 -3.10 18.53
CA THR A 52 -14.19 -4.42 17.94
C THR A 52 -13.57 -4.36 16.55
N SER A 53 -13.58 -3.19 15.89
CA SER A 53 -13.06 -3.03 14.53
C SER A 53 -11.54 -3.22 14.50
N SER A 54 -10.82 -2.66 15.48
CA SER A 54 -9.37 -2.79 15.62
C SER A 54 -8.94 -4.23 15.94
N ALA A 55 -9.71 -4.92 16.78
CA ALA A 55 -9.49 -6.33 17.11
C ALA A 55 -9.76 -7.24 15.90
N ALA A 56 -10.83 -6.98 15.15
CA ALA A 56 -11.14 -7.69 13.92
C ALA A 56 -10.06 -7.48 12.85
N TYR A 57 -9.54 -6.26 12.70
CA TYR A 57 -8.41 -5.97 11.80
C TYR A 57 -7.16 -6.77 12.19
N LYS A 58 -6.76 -6.75 13.46
CA LYS A 58 -5.62 -7.53 13.97
C LYS A 58 -5.80 -9.03 13.77
N ALA A 59 -7.00 -9.56 14.00
CA ALA A 59 -7.32 -10.97 13.79
C ALA A 59 -7.22 -11.36 12.30
N ARG A 60 -7.71 -10.51 11.39
CA ARG A 60 -7.56 -10.72 9.94
C ARG A 60 -6.09 -10.69 9.52
N HIS A 61 -5.31 -9.72 9.99
CA HIS A 61 -3.87 -9.63 9.70
C HIS A 61 -3.10 -10.86 10.18
N LYS A 62 -3.41 -11.37 11.37
CA LYS A 62 -2.80 -12.60 11.90
C LYS A 62 -3.12 -13.83 11.04
N LYS A 63 -4.32 -13.92 10.46
CA LYS A 63 -4.68 -15.00 9.53
C LYS A 63 -3.90 -14.92 8.21
N ILE A 64 -3.63 -13.72 7.69
CA ILE A 64 -2.77 -13.54 6.49
C ILE A 64 -1.37 -14.10 6.76
N LEU A 65 -0.77 -13.70 7.88
CA LEU A 65 0.56 -14.14 8.30
C LEU A 65 0.63 -15.66 8.55
N ALA A 66 -0.48 -16.27 8.95
CA ALA A 66 -0.57 -17.73 9.12
C ALA A 66 -0.76 -18.48 7.79
N ALA A 67 -1.50 -17.91 6.84
CA ALA A 67 -1.78 -18.53 5.54
C ALA A 67 -0.59 -18.45 4.57
N GLY A 68 0.24 -17.41 4.68
CA GLY A 68 1.41 -17.17 3.84
C GLY A 68 2.73 -17.31 4.58
N LYS A 69 2.88 -18.34 5.42
CA LYS A 69 4.09 -18.57 6.23
C LYS A 69 5.26 -19.13 5.41
N ASP A 70 5.54 -18.50 4.28
CA ASP A 70 6.82 -18.61 3.59
C ASP A 70 7.35 -17.19 3.45
N SER A 71 8.54 -16.95 3.98
CA SER A 71 9.01 -15.68 4.57
C SER A 71 9.18 -14.49 3.61
N THR A 72 8.55 -14.48 2.44
CA THR A 72 8.79 -13.43 1.44
C THR A 72 7.61 -13.11 0.51
N ASP A 73 6.45 -13.77 0.60
CA ASP A 73 5.31 -13.57 -0.33
C ASP A 73 5.69 -13.76 -1.82
N ILE A 74 6.83 -14.38 -2.10
CA ILE A 74 7.36 -14.61 -3.44
C ILE A 74 7.22 -16.08 -3.77
N PHE A 75 6.70 -16.36 -4.95
CA PHE A 75 6.40 -17.71 -5.38
C PHE A 75 6.62 -17.87 -6.88
N TYR A 76 6.83 -19.11 -7.31
CA TYR A 76 6.68 -19.48 -8.72
C TYR A 76 5.21 -19.82 -8.99
N ILE A 77 4.70 -19.45 -10.16
CA ILE A 77 3.38 -19.91 -10.60
C ILE A 77 3.49 -21.35 -11.12
N GLY A 78 2.69 -22.26 -10.57
CA GLY A 78 2.60 -23.64 -11.03
C GLY A 78 1.73 -23.80 -12.27
N GLU A 79 1.99 -24.84 -13.06
CA GLU A 79 1.26 -25.15 -14.30
C GLU A 79 -0.23 -25.46 -14.07
N GLY A 80 -0.59 -25.97 -12.89
CA GLY A 80 -1.99 -26.22 -12.50
C GLY A 80 -2.80 -24.97 -12.12
N SER A 81 -2.28 -23.77 -12.38
CA SER A 81 -2.95 -22.49 -12.08
C SER A 81 -4.09 -22.23 -13.06
N ASN A 82 -5.29 -21.97 -12.54
CA ASN A 82 -6.51 -21.76 -13.29
C ASN A 82 -7.09 -20.36 -13.03
N ARG A 83 -8.22 -20.04 -13.69
CA ARG A 83 -8.94 -18.77 -13.44
C ARG A 83 -9.49 -18.65 -12.01
N ARG A 84 -9.75 -19.78 -11.34
CA ARG A 84 -10.37 -19.82 -10.00
C ARG A 84 -9.38 -20.15 -8.87
N THR A 85 -8.40 -20.98 -9.16
CA THR A 85 -7.39 -21.42 -8.19
C THR A 85 -6.01 -21.10 -8.72
N LEU A 86 -5.10 -20.75 -7.82
CA LEU A 86 -3.74 -20.37 -8.15
C LEU A 86 -2.80 -21.30 -7.40
N ARG A 87 -2.02 -22.06 -8.16
CA ARG A 87 -1.02 -22.98 -7.62
C ARG A 87 0.30 -22.22 -7.50
N LEU A 88 0.76 -22.05 -6.27
CA LEU A 88 2.00 -21.37 -5.92
C LEU A 88 3.03 -22.38 -5.46
N ILE A 89 4.24 -22.24 -5.96
CA ILE A 89 5.38 -23.08 -5.61
C ILE A 89 6.37 -22.24 -4.81
N SER A 90 6.89 -22.77 -3.72
CA SER A 90 7.79 -22.04 -2.83
C SER A 90 9.04 -21.52 -3.54
N TYR A 91 9.43 -20.30 -3.21
CA TYR A 91 10.66 -19.67 -3.69
C TYR A 91 11.68 -19.60 -2.54
N PRO A 92 12.97 -19.92 -2.75
CA PRO A 92 13.60 -20.39 -3.98
C PRO A 92 13.57 -21.94 -4.13
N SER A 93 13.13 -22.66 -3.10
CA SER A 93 13.33 -24.11 -2.96
C SER A 93 12.52 -24.97 -3.95
N LYS A 94 11.40 -24.47 -4.46
CA LYS A 94 10.46 -25.16 -5.37
C LYS A 94 9.93 -26.51 -4.87
N LYS A 95 9.97 -26.75 -3.56
CA LYS A 95 9.56 -28.04 -2.96
C LYS A 95 8.10 -28.04 -2.58
N ASP A 96 7.65 -26.95 -1.98
CA ASP A 96 6.31 -26.85 -1.40
C ASP A 96 5.38 -26.25 -2.42
N THR A 97 4.17 -26.78 -2.49
CA THR A 97 3.13 -26.27 -3.38
C THR A 97 1.88 -25.98 -2.59
N ILE A 98 1.35 -24.78 -2.77
CA ILE A 98 0.16 -24.28 -2.10
C ILE A 98 -0.86 -23.93 -3.18
N GLU A 99 -2.08 -24.44 -3.05
CA GLU A 99 -3.17 -24.07 -3.93
C GLU A 99 -4.13 -23.14 -3.20
N MET A 100 -4.33 -21.93 -3.73
CA MET A 100 -5.15 -20.90 -3.11
C MET A 100 -6.25 -20.41 -4.05
N LYS A 101 -7.33 -19.91 -3.46
CA LYS A 101 -8.41 -19.29 -4.23
C LYS A 101 -7.96 -17.94 -4.77
N ARG A 102 -8.29 -17.70 -6.04
CA ARG A 102 -8.06 -16.42 -6.71
C ARG A 102 -9.29 -15.55 -6.61
N LYS A 103 -9.12 -14.25 -6.33
CA LYS A 103 -10.21 -13.28 -6.46
C LYS A 103 -10.67 -13.23 -7.93
N ARG A 104 -11.98 -13.07 -8.17
CA ARG A 104 -12.55 -13.08 -9.54
C ARG A 104 -11.96 -11.97 -10.42
N HIS A 105 -11.78 -10.79 -9.83
CA HIS A 105 -11.10 -9.64 -10.42
C HIS A 105 -9.82 -9.46 -9.63
N ILE A 106 -8.71 -9.80 -10.28
CA ILE A 106 -7.38 -9.79 -9.70
C ILE A 106 -6.54 -8.76 -10.46
N ASP A 107 -5.77 -7.96 -9.73
CA ASP A 107 -4.83 -7.03 -10.37
C ASP A 107 -3.56 -7.78 -10.71
N VAL A 108 -3.20 -7.79 -12.00
CA VAL A 108 -2.03 -8.49 -12.52
C VAL A 108 -1.08 -7.47 -13.12
N TYR A 109 0.14 -7.43 -12.59
CA TYR A 109 1.22 -6.57 -13.06
C TYR A 109 2.32 -7.43 -13.69
N GLY A 110 2.51 -7.28 -14.99
CA GLY A 110 3.48 -8.06 -15.76
C GLY A 110 2.95 -9.44 -16.16
N ARG A 111 3.86 -10.38 -16.36
CA ARG A 111 3.56 -11.73 -16.83
C ARG A 111 3.44 -12.70 -15.66
N THR A 112 2.29 -13.37 -15.60
CA THR A 112 1.94 -14.32 -14.53
C THR A 112 1.56 -15.67 -15.09
N ASP A 113 2.32 -16.14 -16.06
CA ASP A 113 2.21 -17.49 -16.61
C ASP A 113 2.94 -18.49 -15.72
N ALA A 114 2.69 -19.78 -15.95
CA ALA A 114 3.41 -20.84 -15.25
C ALA A 114 4.93 -20.69 -15.40
N GLY A 115 5.65 -20.92 -14.30
CA GLY A 115 7.11 -20.78 -14.22
C GLY A 115 7.61 -19.38 -13.88
N HIS A 116 6.79 -18.33 -13.99
CA HIS A 116 7.19 -16.96 -13.63
C HIS A 116 7.25 -16.76 -12.12
N ILE A 117 8.18 -15.89 -11.69
CA ILE A 117 8.35 -15.49 -10.29
C ILE A 117 7.47 -14.28 -10.03
N VAL A 118 6.56 -14.42 -9.08
CA VAL A 118 5.61 -13.38 -8.71
C VAL A 118 5.63 -13.11 -7.22
N LYS A 119 5.45 -11.85 -6.87
CA LYS A 119 5.05 -11.43 -5.53
C LYS A 119 3.53 -11.46 -5.44
N VAL A 120 3.03 -12.10 -4.41
CA VAL A 120 1.60 -12.35 -4.21
C VAL A 120 1.10 -11.48 -3.06
N ILE A 121 0.00 -10.76 -3.28
CA ILE A 121 -0.67 -9.99 -2.22
C ILE A 121 -1.95 -10.71 -1.83
N TRP A 122 -2.01 -11.04 -0.55
CA TRP A 122 -3.10 -11.76 0.10
C TRP A 122 -4.06 -10.81 0.79
N GLU A 123 -5.35 -11.12 0.72
CA GLU A 123 -6.39 -10.39 1.42
C GLU A 123 -7.30 -11.38 2.16
N VAL A 124 -7.77 -11.01 3.35
CA VAL A 124 -8.81 -11.77 4.06
C VAL A 124 -10.16 -11.22 3.65
N THR A 125 -10.97 -12.06 3.03
CA THR A 125 -12.36 -11.77 2.70
C THR A 125 -13.17 -11.52 3.98
N ALA A 126 -14.29 -10.81 3.89
CA ALA A 126 -15.18 -10.59 5.03
C ALA A 126 -15.60 -11.89 5.76
N GLN A 127 -15.65 -13.01 5.02
CA GLN A 127 -15.95 -14.35 5.55
C GLN A 127 -14.78 -14.99 6.33
N GLY A 128 -13.59 -14.41 6.30
CA GLY A 128 -12.39 -14.93 6.97
C GLY A 128 -11.49 -15.80 6.10
N ASP A 129 -11.87 -16.03 4.84
CA ASP A 129 -11.06 -16.75 3.84
C ASP A 129 -9.93 -15.87 3.29
N THR A 130 -8.71 -16.42 3.23
CA THR A 130 -7.56 -15.79 2.56
C THR A 130 -7.61 -16.05 1.07
N VAL A 131 -7.57 -14.98 0.27
CA VAL A 131 -7.62 -15.04 -1.19
C VAL A 131 -6.49 -14.22 -1.79
N VAL A 132 -6.05 -14.61 -2.99
CA VAL A 132 -5.09 -13.82 -3.77
C VAL A 132 -5.79 -12.64 -4.42
N THR A 133 -5.35 -11.42 -4.14
CA THR A 133 -5.92 -10.18 -4.70
C THR A 133 -5.03 -9.54 -5.76
N GLN A 134 -3.70 -9.64 -5.64
CA GLN A 134 -2.79 -9.07 -6.64
C GLN A 134 -1.60 -9.97 -6.91
N LEU A 135 -1.09 -9.93 -8.15
CA LEU A 135 0.13 -10.59 -8.59
C LEU A 135 1.05 -9.58 -9.25
N MET A 136 2.32 -9.57 -8.84
CA MET A 136 3.34 -8.69 -9.41
C MET A 136 4.52 -9.52 -9.88
N GLU A 137 4.86 -9.45 -11.16
CA GLU A 137 6.10 -10.05 -11.68
C GLU A 137 7.31 -9.31 -11.11
N LEU A 138 8.30 -10.05 -10.57
CA LEU A 138 9.51 -9.44 -10.01
C LEU A 138 10.55 -9.04 -11.05
N ASN A 139 10.46 -9.58 -12.27
CA ASN A 139 11.36 -9.23 -13.38
C ASN A 139 10.56 -8.92 -14.65
N PRO A 140 9.81 -7.81 -14.70
CA PRO A 140 9.20 -7.38 -15.94
C PRO A 140 10.32 -7.01 -16.92
N LYS A 141 10.51 -7.81 -17.97
CA LYS A 141 11.39 -7.39 -19.09
C LYS A 141 10.81 -6.09 -19.65
N LYS A 142 11.56 -4.99 -19.52
CA LYS A 142 11.25 -3.69 -20.11
C LYS A 142 11.28 -3.75 -21.64
#